data_AF-A0A636K9W7-F1
#
_entry.id   AF-A0A636K9W7-F1
#
_cell.length_a   1.000
_cell.length_b   1.000
_cell.length_c   1.000
_cell.angle_alpha   90.00
_cell.angle_beta   90.00
_cell.angle_gamma   90.00
#
_symmetry.space_group_name_H-M   'P 1'
#
loop_
_entity.id
_entity.type
_entity.pdbx_description
1 polymer ?
#
loop_
_entity_poly.entity_id
_entity_poly.type
_entity_poly.pdbx_seq_one_letter_code
_entity_poly.pdbx_strand_id
1 'polypeptide(L)'
;MDLIYFIIDFILHIDVHLAELVAEYGVWVYAILFLILFCETGLVVTPFLPGDSLLFVAGALASLETNDLNVHVMVALMLIAAIVGDAVNYTIGRLFGEKLFSNPNSKIFRRSYLDKTHQFYEKHGGKTIILARFVPIVRTFAPFVAGMGHMSYRHFAAYNVIGALLWVLLFTYAGYFFGTIPLIQDNLKLLIVGIIVVSILPGVIEIIRHKRAASRAAK
;
A
#
# COMPACT_ATOMS: atom_id res chain seq x y z
N MET A 1 -22.25 14.11 13.24
CA MET A 1 -22.40 12.87 12.43
C MET A 1 -21.84 13.07 11.04
N ASP A 2 -21.98 14.25 10.43
CA ASP A 2 -21.44 14.57 9.09
C ASP A 2 -19.92 14.47 8.98
N LEU A 3 -19.16 14.83 10.01
CA LEU A 3 -17.70 14.73 9.97
C LEU A 3 -17.20 13.29 9.90
N ILE A 4 -17.90 12.35 10.54
CA ILE A 4 -17.51 10.93 10.53
C ILE A 4 -17.87 10.30 9.19
N TYR A 5 -19.05 10.60 8.65
CA TYR A 5 -19.42 10.17 7.31
C TYR A 5 -18.52 10.81 6.24
N PHE A 6 -18.17 12.09 6.39
CA PHE A 6 -17.21 12.77 5.52
C PHE A 6 -15.81 12.16 5.60
N ILE A 7 -15.31 11.84 6.80
CA ILE A 7 -14.00 11.18 6.94
C ILE A 7 -14.05 9.77 6.36
N ILE A 8 -15.14 9.03 6.57
CA ILE A 8 -15.30 7.68 6.02
C ILE A 8 -15.43 7.73 4.50
N ASP A 9 -16.20 8.67 3.96
CA ASP A 9 -16.40 8.85 2.52
C ASP A 9 -15.13 9.40 1.84
N PHE A 10 -14.43 10.33 2.50
CA PHE A 10 -13.12 10.82 2.08
C PHE A 10 -12.07 9.72 2.13
N ILE A 11 -12.09 8.81 3.11
CA ILE A 11 -11.16 7.66 3.15
C ILE A 11 -11.54 6.59 2.10
N LEU A 12 -12.83 6.38 1.86
CA LEU A 12 -13.34 5.39 0.91
C LEU A 12 -13.24 5.83 -0.56
N HIS A 13 -13.31 7.14 -0.82
CA HIS A 13 -13.18 7.78 -2.14
C HIS A 13 -11.98 8.73 -2.20
N ILE A 14 -10.94 8.44 -1.40
CA ILE A 14 -9.76 9.30 -1.25
C ILE A 14 -9.04 9.47 -2.57
N ASP A 15 -9.05 8.44 -3.40
CA ASP A 15 -8.46 8.35 -4.72
C ASP A 15 -9.11 9.31 -5.74
N VAL A 16 -10.43 9.45 -5.71
CA VAL A 16 -11.17 10.38 -6.59
C VAL A 16 -10.97 11.83 -6.14
N HIS A 17 -11.05 12.08 -4.83
CA HIS A 17 -10.82 13.41 -4.28
C HIS A 17 -9.35 13.82 -4.38
N LEU A 18 -8.43 12.87 -4.27
CA LEU A 18 -7.00 13.09 -4.48
C LEU A 18 -6.70 13.51 -5.91
N ALA A 19 -7.31 12.89 -6.91
CA ALA A 19 -7.07 13.29 -8.30
C ALA A 19 -7.50 14.75 -8.55
N GLU A 20 -8.61 15.19 -7.95
CA GLU A 20 -9.10 16.58 -8.04
C GLU A 20 -8.25 17.56 -7.21
N LEU A 21 -7.94 17.21 -5.96
CA LEU A 21 -6.98 17.95 -5.12
C LEU A 21 -5.61 18.03 -5.78
N VAL A 22 -5.18 17.00 -6.50
CA VAL A 22 -3.86 16.98 -7.10
C VAL A 22 -3.79 17.81 -8.38
N ALA A 23 -4.90 17.90 -9.14
CA ALA A 23 -4.99 18.81 -10.27
C ALA A 23 -5.00 20.30 -9.85
N GLU A 24 -5.45 20.61 -8.63
CA GLU A 24 -5.63 21.99 -8.16
C GLU A 24 -4.45 22.53 -7.33
N TYR A 25 -3.65 21.67 -6.69
CA TYR A 25 -2.66 22.07 -5.67
C TYR A 25 -1.19 22.19 -6.14
N GLY A 26 -0.88 22.03 -7.44
CA GLY A 26 0.44 22.29 -8.02
C GLY A 26 1.60 21.57 -7.30
N VAL A 27 2.59 22.29 -6.77
CA VAL A 27 3.77 21.69 -6.09
C VAL A 27 3.42 20.97 -4.78
N TRP A 28 2.33 21.33 -4.10
CA TRP A 28 1.93 20.69 -2.83
C TRP A 28 1.52 19.22 -2.97
N VAL A 29 1.22 18.81 -4.21
CA VAL A 29 0.93 17.43 -4.61
C VAL A 29 1.99 16.46 -4.11
N TYR A 30 3.26 16.83 -4.21
CA TYR A 30 4.36 16.01 -3.71
C TYR A 30 4.23 15.67 -2.23
N ALA A 31 3.90 16.66 -1.41
CA ALA A 31 3.76 16.49 0.04
C ALA A 31 2.50 15.69 0.40
N ILE A 32 1.39 15.94 -0.30
CA ILE A 32 0.12 15.24 -0.07
C ILE A 32 0.28 13.75 -0.40
N LEU A 33 0.79 13.43 -1.59
CA LEU A 33 1.02 12.05 -2.02
C LEU A 33 2.03 11.34 -1.10
N PHE A 34 3.07 12.05 -0.66
CA PHE A 34 4.05 11.51 0.27
C PHE A 34 3.39 11.09 1.58
N LEU A 35 2.58 11.99 2.18
CA LEU A 35 1.91 11.72 3.45
C LEU A 35 0.94 10.55 3.33
N ILE A 36 0.21 10.45 2.22
CA ILE A 36 -0.77 9.38 2.03
C ILE A 36 -0.09 8.04 1.86
N LEU A 37 0.94 7.96 1.01
CA LEU A 37 1.71 6.74 0.81
C LEU A 37 2.42 6.30 2.11
N PHE A 38 2.96 7.27 2.85
CA PHE A 38 3.55 7.05 4.16
C PHE A 38 2.52 6.52 5.17
N CYS A 39 1.33 7.12 5.22
CA CYS A 39 0.27 6.67 6.10
C CYS A 39 -0.22 5.27 5.74
N GLU A 40 -0.42 4.97 4.45
CA GLU A 40 -0.83 3.64 3.97
C GLU A 40 0.15 2.54 4.35
N THR A 41 1.45 2.78 4.14
CA THR A 41 2.51 1.79 4.41
C THR A 41 2.91 1.74 5.88
N GLY A 42 2.88 2.88 6.57
CA GLY A 42 3.27 3.04 7.97
C GLY A 42 2.20 2.68 9.00
N LEU A 43 0.92 2.89 8.70
CA LEU A 43 -0.18 2.60 9.61
C LEU A 43 -0.78 1.22 9.31
N VAL A 44 -0.64 0.31 10.28
CA VAL A 44 -1.17 -1.07 10.21
C VAL A 44 -2.69 -1.13 9.97
N VAL A 45 -3.42 -0.06 10.32
CA VAL A 45 -4.89 0.00 10.36
C VAL A 45 -5.50 0.48 9.04
N THR A 46 -4.69 0.94 8.08
CA THR A 46 -5.19 1.52 6.81
C THR A 46 -4.86 0.68 5.56
N PRO A 47 -5.10 -0.65 5.53
CA PRO A 47 -4.82 -1.47 4.34
C PRO A 47 -5.77 -1.21 3.16
N PHE A 48 -6.73 -0.29 3.32
CA PHE A 48 -7.76 0.01 2.33
C PHE A 48 -7.35 1.11 1.34
N LEU A 49 -6.24 1.84 1.60
CA LEU A 49 -5.80 2.87 0.66
C LEU A 49 -5.12 2.23 -0.56
N PRO A 50 -5.51 2.60 -1.79
CA PRO A 50 -4.99 2.00 -3.02
C PRO A 50 -3.66 2.64 -3.45
N GLY A 51 -2.54 2.30 -2.79
CA GLY A 51 -1.22 2.88 -3.10
C GLY A 51 -0.72 2.61 -4.50
N ASP A 52 -1.07 1.47 -5.09
CA ASP A 52 -0.71 1.13 -6.48
C ASP A 52 -1.33 2.16 -7.45
N SER A 53 -2.59 2.53 -7.18
CA SER A 53 -3.32 3.52 -7.97
C SER A 53 -2.75 4.92 -7.74
N LEU A 54 -2.40 5.25 -6.50
CA LEU A 54 -1.80 6.54 -6.15
C LEU A 54 -0.45 6.76 -6.85
N LEU A 55 0.43 5.76 -6.85
CA LEU A 55 1.70 5.83 -7.58
C LEU A 55 1.49 6.01 -9.08
N PHE A 56 0.52 5.29 -9.65
CA PHE A 56 0.21 5.40 -11.06
C PHE A 56 -0.32 6.79 -11.42
N VAL A 57 -1.27 7.30 -10.63
CA VAL A 57 -1.84 8.65 -10.77
C VAL A 57 -0.74 9.70 -10.67
N ALA A 58 0.13 9.60 -9.66
CA ALA A 58 1.27 10.49 -9.46
C ALA A 58 2.19 10.54 -10.69
N GLY A 59 2.46 9.39 -11.31
CA GLY A 59 3.20 9.28 -12.55
C GLY A 59 2.49 9.96 -13.72
N ALA A 60 1.21 9.65 -13.93
CA ALA A 60 0.42 10.20 -15.03
C ALA A 60 0.32 11.74 -14.95
N LEU A 61 0.14 12.28 -13.75
CA LEU A 61 0.10 13.72 -13.54
C LEU A 61 1.43 14.42 -13.78
N ALA A 62 2.56 13.75 -13.50
CA ALA A 62 3.88 14.26 -13.79
C ALA A 62 4.19 14.25 -15.30
N SER A 63 3.40 13.56 -16.13
CA SER A 63 3.53 13.59 -17.60
C SER A 63 2.76 14.73 -18.27
N LEU A 64 1.90 15.44 -17.53
CA LEU A 64 1.13 16.56 -18.08
C LEU A 64 2.04 17.78 -18.22
N GLU A 65 2.16 18.32 -19.43
CA GLU A 65 2.97 19.52 -19.71
C GLU A 65 2.47 20.78 -18.96
N THR A 66 1.21 20.77 -18.53
CA THR A 66 0.62 21.85 -17.71
C THR A 66 1.12 21.85 -16.26
N ASN A 67 1.69 20.74 -15.80
CA ASN A 67 2.18 20.57 -14.45
C ASN A 67 3.71 20.65 -14.45
N ASP A 68 4.28 21.59 -13.70
CA ASP A 68 5.74 21.73 -13.54
C ASP A 68 6.32 20.65 -12.58
N LEU A 69 5.83 19.42 -12.72
CA LEU A 69 6.12 18.27 -11.86
C LEU A 69 7.19 17.40 -12.50
N ASN A 70 8.33 17.28 -11.84
CA ASN A 70 9.37 16.33 -12.19
C ASN A 70 9.04 14.91 -11.66
N VAL A 71 8.95 13.94 -12.58
CA VAL A 71 8.70 12.53 -12.26
C VAL A 71 9.80 11.89 -11.42
N HIS A 72 11.07 12.28 -11.59
CA HIS A 72 12.18 11.74 -10.81
C HIS A 72 12.12 12.20 -9.35
N VAL A 73 11.69 13.46 -9.11
CA VAL A 73 11.42 13.97 -7.77
C VAL A 73 10.24 13.21 -7.14
N MET A 74 9.19 12.94 -7.93
CA MET A 74 8.06 12.13 -7.48
C MET A 74 8.51 10.75 -7.01
N VAL A 75 9.25 10.05 -7.87
CA VAL A 75 9.79 8.71 -7.57
C VAL A 75 10.65 8.74 -6.31
N ALA A 76 11.55 9.71 -6.17
CA ALA A 76 12.41 9.83 -4.99
C ALA A 76 11.59 10.01 -3.69
N LEU A 77 10.59 10.89 -3.71
CA LEU A 77 9.73 11.14 -2.57
C LEU A 77 8.87 9.92 -2.22
N MET A 78 8.25 9.29 -3.21
CA MET A 78 7.44 8.07 -3.00
C MET A 78 8.30 6.92 -2.47
N LEU A 79 9.53 6.80 -2.94
CA LEU A 79 10.48 5.80 -2.44
C LEU A 79 10.77 6.02 -0.95
N ILE A 80 11.07 7.27 -0.56
CA ILE A 80 11.32 7.63 0.83
C ILE A 80 10.09 7.34 1.69
N ALA A 81 8.90 7.78 1.25
CA ALA A 81 7.64 7.51 1.95
C ALA A 81 7.42 6.01 2.19
N ALA A 82 7.58 5.20 1.15
CA ALA A 82 7.36 3.76 1.24
C ALA A 82 8.40 3.04 2.11
N ILE A 83 9.68 3.44 2.04
CA ILE A 83 10.74 2.82 2.86
C ILE A 83 10.57 3.19 4.33
N VAL A 84 10.34 4.48 4.62
CA VAL A 84 10.20 4.98 5.99
C VAL A 84 8.90 4.48 6.60
N GLY A 85 7.80 4.47 5.85
CA GLY A 85 6.52 3.89 6.28
C GLY A 85 6.68 2.42 6.67
N ASP A 86 7.25 1.59 5.79
CA ASP A 86 7.50 0.17 6.11
C ASP A 86 8.44 -0.02 7.30
N ALA A 87 9.43 0.86 7.49
CA ALA A 87 10.32 0.83 8.66
C ALA A 87 9.59 1.18 9.96
N VAL A 88 8.68 2.17 9.94
CA VAL A 88 7.80 2.50 11.06
C VAL A 88 6.89 1.32 11.38
N ASN A 89 6.27 0.73 10.35
CA ASN A 89 5.39 -0.42 10.50
C ASN A 89 6.11 -1.65 11.07
N TYR A 90 7.31 -1.96 10.57
CA TYR A 90 8.18 -3.00 11.15
C TYR A 90 8.50 -2.71 12.62
N THR A 91 8.80 -1.46 12.97
CA THR A 91 9.14 -1.07 14.34
C THR A 91 7.95 -1.22 15.27
N ILE A 92 6.76 -0.83 14.80
CA ILE A 92 5.50 -1.05 15.49
C ILE A 92 5.30 -2.56 15.70
N GLY A 93 5.45 -3.38 14.67
CA GLY A 93 5.34 -4.84 14.78
C GLY A 93 6.31 -5.45 15.79
N ARG A 94 7.55 -4.96 15.83
CA ARG A 94 8.57 -5.43 16.77
C ARG A 94 8.29 -5.02 18.22
N LEU A 95 7.85 -3.78 18.45
CA LEU A 95 7.56 -3.27 19.79
C LEU A 95 6.23 -3.81 20.35
N PHE A 96 5.20 -3.85 19.52
CA PHE A 96 3.87 -4.32 19.91
C PHE A 96 3.74 -5.84 19.85
N GLY A 97 4.57 -6.54 19.06
CA GLY A 97 4.59 -8.00 18.99
C GLY A 97 4.82 -8.66 20.35
N GLU A 98 5.77 -8.18 21.14
CA GLU A 98 5.99 -8.75 22.48
C GLU A 98 4.81 -8.46 23.43
N LYS A 99 4.22 -7.25 23.36
CA LYS A 99 3.09 -6.86 24.22
C LYS A 99 1.78 -7.55 23.85
N LEU A 100 1.45 -7.71 22.56
CA LEU A 100 0.20 -8.35 22.12
C LEU A 100 0.15 -9.84 22.46
N PHE A 101 1.31 -10.51 22.47
CA PHE A 101 1.43 -11.95 22.74
C PHE A 101 1.84 -12.25 24.21
N SER A 102 1.93 -11.22 25.05
CA SER A 102 2.19 -11.35 26.48
C SER A 102 0.97 -11.90 27.25
N ASN A 103 -0.25 -11.79 26.70
CA ASN A 103 -1.47 -12.31 27.32
C ASN A 103 -1.72 -13.78 26.91
N PRO A 104 -1.55 -14.77 27.82
CA PRO A 104 -1.66 -16.20 27.50
C PRO A 104 -3.08 -16.65 27.10
N ASN A 105 -4.11 -15.86 27.43
CA ASN A 105 -5.52 -16.19 27.22
C ASN A 105 -6.12 -15.67 25.89
N SER A 106 -5.32 -15.02 25.04
CA SER A 106 -5.82 -14.51 23.76
C SER A 106 -6.00 -15.63 22.72
N LYS A 107 -7.25 -15.91 22.32
CA LYS A 107 -7.55 -16.86 21.24
C LYS A 107 -7.07 -16.39 19.86
N ILE A 108 -6.81 -15.08 19.69
CA ILE A 108 -6.43 -14.44 18.43
C ILE A 108 -4.89 -14.31 18.31
N PHE A 109 -4.18 -14.07 19.41
CA PHE A 109 -2.72 -13.86 19.42
C PHE A 109 -1.99 -14.97 20.17
N ARG A 110 -1.97 -16.18 19.59
CA ARG A 110 -1.25 -17.33 20.16
C ARG A 110 0.24 -17.30 19.76
N ARG A 111 1.13 -17.58 20.72
CA ARG A 111 2.58 -17.74 20.45
C ARG A 111 2.89 -18.72 19.32
N SER A 112 2.08 -19.76 19.14
CA SER A 112 2.23 -20.72 18.03
C SER A 112 2.16 -20.09 16.63
N TYR A 113 1.44 -18.97 16.46
CA TYR A 113 1.42 -18.25 15.19
C TYR A 113 2.71 -17.45 15.00
N LEU A 114 3.26 -16.92 16.09
CA LEU A 114 4.51 -16.15 16.09
C LEU A 114 5.70 -17.06 15.74
N ASP A 115 5.74 -18.28 16.31
CA ASP A 115 6.74 -19.30 15.96
C ASP A 115 6.62 -19.75 14.50
N LYS A 116 5.39 -19.94 14.00
CA LYS A 116 5.14 -20.28 12.59
C LYS A 116 5.58 -19.16 11.66
N THR A 117 5.28 -17.91 12.01
CA THR A 117 5.73 -16.73 11.26
C THR A 117 7.25 -16.64 11.25
N HIS A 118 7.91 -16.86 12.40
CA HIS A 118 9.36 -16.88 12.50
C HIS A 118 9.98 -17.96 11.61
N GLN A 119 9.51 -19.20 11.73
CA GLN A 119 9.94 -20.31 10.87
C GLN A 119 9.63 -20.07 9.39
N PHE A 120 8.52 -19.41 9.07
CA PHE A 120 8.16 -19.07 7.70
C PHE A 120 9.16 -18.09 7.08
N TYR A 121 9.53 -17.02 7.81
CA TYR A 121 10.56 -16.08 7.35
C TYR A 121 11.96 -16.67 7.35
N GLU A 122 12.27 -17.55 8.29
CA GLU A 122 13.53 -18.29 8.30
C GLU A 122 13.65 -19.21 7.06
N LYS A 123 12.55 -19.84 6.66
CA LYS A 123 12.51 -20.78 5.53
C LYS A 123 12.39 -20.11 4.16
N HIS A 124 11.58 -19.06 4.02
CA HIS A 124 11.34 -18.38 2.72
C HIS A 124 12.20 -17.12 2.54
N GLY A 125 12.83 -16.64 3.62
CA GLY A 125 13.73 -15.49 3.62
C GLY A 125 13.01 -14.17 3.35
N GLY A 126 13.81 -13.11 3.17
CA GLY A 126 13.28 -11.77 2.88
C GLY A 126 12.72 -11.61 1.47
N LYS A 127 12.86 -12.60 0.57
CA LYS A 127 12.20 -12.59 -0.75
C LYS A 127 10.69 -12.45 -0.63
N THR A 128 10.09 -12.97 0.43
CA THR A 128 8.66 -12.81 0.69
C THR A 128 8.26 -11.36 0.96
N ILE A 129 9.15 -10.51 1.48
CA ILE A 129 8.86 -9.08 1.68
C ILE A 129 8.69 -8.38 0.32
N ILE A 130 9.54 -8.72 -0.65
CA ILE A 130 9.44 -8.19 -2.02
C ILE A 130 8.15 -8.66 -2.68
N LEU A 131 7.85 -9.96 -2.61
CA LEU A 131 6.63 -10.52 -3.22
C LEU A 131 5.35 -10.01 -2.56
N ALA A 132 5.38 -9.83 -1.23
CA ALA A 132 4.25 -9.31 -0.48
C ALA A 132 3.82 -7.92 -0.97
N ARG A 133 4.76 -7.08 -1.43
CA ARG A 133 4.48 -5.73 -1.97
C ARG A 133 3.52 -5.72 -3.16
N PHE A 134 3.47 -6.79 -3.94
CA PHE A 134 2.57 -6.91 -5.09
C PHE A 134 1.19 -7.47 -4.74
N VAL A 135 0.95 -7.77 -3.46
CA VAL A 135 -0.32 -8.30 -2.97
C VAL A 135 -0.92 -7.27 -1.99
N PRO A 136 -1.99 -6.55 -2.35
CA PRO A 136 -2.48 -5.36 -1.63
C PRO A 136 -2.72 -5.55 -0.13
N ILE A 137 -3.28 -6.69 0.28
CA ILE A 137 -3.53 -6.97 1.70
C ILE A 137 -2.23 -7.40 2.38
N VAL A 138 -1.42 -8.23 1.73
CA VAL A 138 -0.22 -8.82 2.36
C VAL A 138 0.87 -7.76 2.54
N ARG A 139 0.99 -6.76 1.66
CA ARG A 139 2.02 -5.72 1.74
C ARG A 139 1.99 -4.89 3.02
N THR A 140 0.81 -4.58 3.55
CA THR A 140 0.69 -3.75 4.78
C THR A 140 0.94 -4.57 6.04
N PHE A 141 0.62 -5.87 6.00
CA PHE A 141 0.90 -6.77 7.12
C PHE A 141 2.32 -7.33 7.09
N ALA A 142 2.97 -7.46 5.93
CA ALA A 142 4.28 -8.10 5.84
C ALA A 142 5.38 -7.40 6.68
N PRO A 143 5.52 -6.06 6.67
CA PRO A 143 6.47 -5.36 7.56
C PRO A 143 6.14 -5.58 9.04
N PHE A 144 4.86 -5.48 9.41
CA PHE A 144 4.39 -5.70 10.77
C PHE A 144 4.74 -7.11 11.26
N VAL A 145 4.42 -8.12 10.44
CA VAL A 145 4.60 -9.55 10.72
C VAL A 145 6.10 -9.91 10.74
N ALA A 146 6.92 -9.29 9.88
CA ALA A 146 8.38 -9.40 9.93
C ALA A 146 8.98 -8.80 11.21
N GLY A 147 8.41 -7.68 11.70
CA GLY A 147 8.75 -7.06 12.98
C GLY A 147 8.42 -7.97 14.17
N MET A 148 7.20 -8.51 14.20
CA MET A 148 6.76 -9.45 15.23
C MET A 148 7.61 -10.73 15.24
N GLY A 149 8.00 -11.23 14.07
CA GLY A 149 8.85 -12.40 13.93
C GLY A 149 10.33 -12.17 14.28
N HIS A 150 10.70 -11.02 14.85
CA HIS A 150 12.07 -10.66 15.21
C HIS A 150 13.09 -10.82 14.07
N MET A 151 12.66 -10.64 12.82
CA MET A 151 13.58 -10.66 11.69
C MET A 151 14.61 -9.55 11.85
N SER A 152 15.90 -9.80 11.60
CA SER A 152 16.92 -8.75 11.77
C SER A 152 16.63 -7.53 10.89
N TYR A 153 16.71 -6.32 11.46
CA TYR A 153 16.37 -5.08 10.76
C TYR A 153 17.18 -4.88 9.48
N ARG A 154 18.46 -5.28 9.47
CA ARG A 154 19.32 -5.20 8.28
C ARG A 154 18.79 -6.05 7.12
N HIS A 155 18.37 -7.28 7.40
CA HIS A 155 17.77 -8.13 6.38
C HIS A 155 16.45 -7.52 5.91
N PHE A 156 15.55 -7.15 6.82
CA PHE A 156 14.29 -6.51 6.47
C PHE A 156 14.50 -5.28 5.58
N ALA A 157 15.36 -4.34 6.00
CA ALA A 157 15.62 -3.10 5.29
C ALA A 157 16.17 -3.34 3.87
N ALA A 158 17.09 -4.29 3.69
CA ALA A 158 17.63 -4.61 2.36
C ALA A 158 16.54 -5.08 1.39
N TYR A 159 15.70 -6.02 1.82
CA TYR A 159 14.60 -6.53 0.98
C TYR A 159 13.48 -5.50 0.82
N ASN A 160 13.20 -4.70 1.84
CA ASN A 160 12.25 -3.60 1.78
C ASN A 160 12.66 -2.56 0.73
N VAL A 161 13.91 -2.10 0.76
CA VAL A 161 14.43 -1.11 -0.21
C VAL A 161 14.35 -1.64 -1.64
N ILE A 162 14.74 -2.90 -1.87
CA ILE A 162 14.64 -3.53 -3.20
C ILE A 162 13.18 -3.62 -3.65
N GLY A 163 12.28 -4.08 -2.77
CA GLY A 163 10.85 -4.14 -3.04
C GLY A 163 10.25 -2.76 -3.32
N ALA A 164 10.70 -1.74 -2.58
CA ALA A 164 10.28 -0.35 -2.76
C ALA A 164 10.74 0.24 -4.08
N LEU A 165 11.99 0.01 -4.46
CA LEU A 165 12.51 0.42 -5.75
C LEU A 165 11.69 -0.20 -6.87
N LEU A 166 11.54 -1.53 -6.88
CA LEU A 166 10.79 -2.21 -7.93
C LEU A 166 9.35 -1.72 -8.02
N TRP A 167 8.67 -1.61 -6.89
CA TRP A 167 7.26 -1.22 -6.83
C TRP A 167 7.05 0.24 -7.25
N VAL A 168 7.79 1.18 -6.66
CA VAL A 168 7.64 2.62 -6.96
C VAL A 168 8.04 2.92 -8.40
N LEU A 169 9.15 2.37 -8.88
CA LEU A 169 9.60 2.57 -10.26
C LEU A 169 8.57 2.03 -11.24
N LEU A 170 8.08 0.80 -11.02
CA LEU A 170 7.13 0.15 -11.92
C LEU A 170 5.85 0.97 -12.06
N PHE A 171 5.17 1.29 -10.96
CA PHE A 171 3.86 1.95 -11.03
C PHE A 171 3.97 3.43 -11.40
N THR A 172 4.96 4.15 -10.88
CA THR A 172 5.12 5.59 -11.17
C THR A 172 5.53 5.82 -12.62
N TYR A 173 6.52 5.07 -13.14
CA TYR A 173 6.91 5.23 -14.54
C TYR A 173 5.86 4.66 -15.49
N ALA A 174 5.18 3.56 -15.16
CA ALA A 174 4.04 3.11 -15.95
C ALA A 174 3.01 4.25 -16.04
N GLY A 175 2.62 4.84 -14.92
CA GLY A 175 1.73 6.00 -14.89
C GLY A 175 2.19 7.13 -15.80
N TYR A 176 3.47 7.50 -15.72
CA TYR A 176 4.07 8.56 -16.55
C TYR A 176 3.99 8.26 -18.06
N PHE A 177 4.39 7.05 -18.47
CA PHE A 177 4.34 6.66 -19.88
C PHE A 177 2.91 6.59 -20.42
N PHE A 178 1.98 6.02 -19.63
CA PHE A 178 0.56 5.98 -20.02
C PHE A 178 -0.07 7.37 -20.04
N GLY A 179 0.30 8.26 -19.13
CA GLY A 179 -0.18 9.64 -19.10
C GLY A 179 0.32 10.51 -20.27
N THR A 180 1.35 10.08 -21.00
CA THR A 180 1.82 10.77 -22.20
C THR A 180 0.96 10.45 -23.43
N ILE A 181 0.09 9.43 -23.36
CA ILE A 181 -0.76 9.02 -24.48
C ILE A 181 -1.98 9.97 -24.58
N PRO A 182 -2.21 10.66 -25.71
CA PRO A 182 -3.28 11.66 -25.84
C PRO A 182 -4.68 11.12 -25.53
N LEU A 183 -4.95 9.88 -25.96
CA LEU A 183 -6.20 9.14 -25.68
C LEU A 183 -6.48 8.98 -24.18
N ILE A 184 -5.41 8.89 -23.38
CA ILE A 184 -5.46 8.74 -21.93
C ILE A 184 -5.52 10.11 -21.25
N GLN A 185 -4.83 11.14 -21.76
CA GLN A 185 -4.93 12.52 -21.26
C GLN A 185 -6.36 13.05 -21.31
N ASP A 186 -7.04 12.84 -22.44
CA ASP A 186 -8.44 13.26 -22.64
C ASP A 186 -9.42 12.49 -21.74
N ASN A 187 -9.02 11.32 -21.22
CA ASN A 187 -9.84 10.42 -20.42
C ASN A 187 -9.16 10.03 -19.10
N LEU A 188 -8.36 10.94 -18.52
CA LEU A 188 -7.58 10.65 -17.32
C LEU A 188 -8.46 10.15 -16.17
N LYS A 189 -9.63 10.79 -15.95
CA LYS A 189 -10.63 10.31 -14.98
C LYS A 189 -11.07 8.87 -15.26
N LEU A 190 -11.28 8.49 -16.52
CA LEU A 190 -11.79 7.18 -16.90
C LEU A 190 -10.72 6.08 -16.78
N LEU A 191 -9.47 6.41 -17.09
CA LEU A 191 -8.31 5.53 -16.87
C LEU A 191 -8.10 5.27 -15.38
N ILE A 192 -8.15 6.33 -14.56
CA ILE A 192 -8.00 6.25 -13.10
C ILE A 192 -9.08 5.36 -12.52
N VAL A 193 -10.36 5.59 -12.88
CA VAL A 193 -11.48 4.73 -12.50
C VAL A 193 -11.28 3.29 -12.97
N GLY A 194 -10.75 3.08 -14.18
CA GLY A 194 -10.43 1.75 -14.70
C GLY A 194 -9.38 1.01 -13.85
N ILE A 195 -8.30 1.69 -13.45
CA ILE A 195 -7.25 1.12 -12.60
C ILE A 195 -7.78 0.81 -11.21
N ILE A 196 -8.61 1.68 -10.65
CA ILE A 196 -9.28 1.47 -9.36
C ILE A 196 -10.14 0.20 -9.41
N VAL A 197 -10.99 0.06 -10.43
CA VAL A 197 -11.84 -1.12 -10.63
C VAL A 197 -11.00 -2.39 -10.75
N VAL A 198 -9.91 -2.35 -11.53
CA VAL A 198 -9.00 -3.49 -11.71
C VAL A 198 -8.23 -3.82 -10.42
N SER A 199 -7.87 -2.84 -9.60
CA SER A 199 -7.14 -3.04 -8.34
C SER A 199 -8.03 -3.62 -7.23
N ILE A 200 -9.31 -3.22 -7.19
CA ILE A 200 -10.31 -3.70 -6.20
C ILE A 200 -10.92 -5.05 -6.60
N LEU A 201 -11.01 -5.34 -7.91
CA LEU A 201 -11.60 -6.57 -8.48
C LEU A 201 -11.09 -7.87 -7.82
N PRO A 202 -9.78 -8.09 -7.65
CA PRO A 202 -9.25 -9.31 -7.04
C PRO A 202 -9.78 -9.52 -5.61
N GLY A 203 -9.78 -8.46 -4.79
CA GLY A 203 -10.28 -8.52 -3.41
C GLY A 203 -11.78 -8.82 -3.36
N VAL A 204 -12.58 -8.22 -4.24
CA VAL A 204 -14.03 -8.48 -4.33
C VAL A 204 -14.29 -9.92 -4.80
N ILE A 205 -13.58 -10.41 -5.81
CA ILE A 205 -13.70 -11.79 -6.30
C ILE A 205 -13.36 -12.79 -5.20
N GLU A 206 -12.32 -12.52 -4.40
CA GLU A 206 -11.89 -13.38 -3.30
C GLU A 206 -12.92 -13.42 -2.17
N ILE A 207 -13.49 -12.27 -1.79
CA ILE A 207 -14.59 -12.18 -0.81
C ILE A 207 -15.83 -12.94 -1.31
N ILE A 208 -16.19 -12.79 -2.58
CA ILE A 208 -17.35 -13.50 -3.17
C ILE A 208 -17.09 -15.01 -3.22
N ARG A 209 -15.87 -15.45 -3.57
CA ARG A 209 -15.50 -16.87 -3.54
C ARG A 209 -15.55 -17.43 -2.12
N HIS A 210 -15.04 -16.72 -1.12
CA HIS A 210 -15.10 -17.14 0.28
C HIS A 210 -16.53 -17.21 0.80
N LYS A 211 -17.38 -16.22 0.47
CA LYS A 211 -18.82 -16.25 0.82
C LYS A 211 -19.56 -17.40 0.14
N ARG A 212 -19.28 -17.67 -1.15
CA ARG A 212 -19.88 -18.80 -1.89
C ARG A 212 -19.39 -20.15 -1.38
N ALA A 213 -18.12 -20.27 -0.98
CA ALA A 213 -17.58 -21.48 -0.37
C ALA A 213 -18.18 -21.73 1.02
N ALA A 214 -18.32 -20.70 1.86
CA ALA A 214 -18.99 -20.78 3.16
C ALA A 214 -20.47 -21.14 3.03
N SER A 215 -21.18 -20.59 2.03
CA SER A 215 -22.57 -20.94 1.74
C SER A 215 -22.76 -22.36 1.20
N ARG A 216 -21.75 -22.95 0.54
CA ARG A 216 -21.77 -24.35 0.09
C ARG A 216 -21.43 -25.34 1.21
N ALA A 217 -20.65 -24.94 2.21
CA ALA A 217 -20.33 -25.77 3.37
C ALA A 217 -21.46 -25.79 4.42
N ALA A 218 -22.39 -24.83 4.37
CA ALA A 218 -23.55 -24.74 5.25
C ALA A 218 -24.83 -25.39 4.66
N LYS A 219 -24.72 -26.10 3.53
CA LYS A 219 -25.81 -26.80 2.85
C LYS A 219 -25.49 -28.27 2.76
#